data_AF-A0A4V2AMI5-F1
#
_entry.id   AF-A0A4V2AMI5-F1
#
_cell.length_a   1.000
_cell.length_b   1.000
_cell.length_c   1.000
_cell.angle_alpha   90.00
_cell.angle_beta   90.00
_cell.angle_gamma   90.00
#
_symmetry.space_group_name_H-M   'P 1'
#
loop_
_entity.id
_entity.type
_entity.pdbx_description
1 polymer ?
#
loop_
_entity_poly.entity_id
_entity_poly.type
_entity_poly.pdbx_seq_one_letter_code
_entity_poly.pdbx_strand_id
1 'polypeptide(L)'
;NIDNIWAATKVMVRSNAIGIPLLALSQGVVAAVGYIIFQVPEPLMWGVLTGVFSMLPLVGSAIIWLPICVYMFAIGEVGMGIGLLLFSVIITGSIDNVLRFTLLKKLGDVHPLITVLGVIVGLPLFGFMGLIFGPLMISYLLLLIKIYRVEFSTRSNGTVDPPVNNTQIRS
;
A
#
# COMPACT_ATOMS: atom_id res chain seq x y z
N ASN A 1 27.80 -12.87 -0.20
CA ASN A 1 27.81 -12.25 -1.54
C ASN A 1 27.22 -10.85 -1.44
N ILE A 2 28.02 -9.90 -0.95
CA ILE A 2 27.60 -8.53 -0.59
C ILE A 2 27.28 -7.69 -1.84
N ASP A 3 27.94 -7.98 -2.96
CA ASP A 3 27.79 -7.25 -4.23
C ASP A 3 26.41 -7.45 -4.86
N ASN A 4 25.85 -8.66 -4.76
CA ASN A 4 24.48 -8.95 -5.20
C ASN A 4 23.43 -8.21 -4.34
N ILE A 5 23.68 -8.07 -3.03
CA ILE A 5 22.79 -7.29 -2.15
C ILE A 5 22.86 -5.82 -2.53
N TRP A 6 24.05 -5.29 -2.82
CA TRP A 6 24.21 -3.90 -3.22
C TRP A 6 23.55 -3.56 -4.55
N ALA A 7 23.66 -4.44 -5.54
CA ALA A 7 22.98 -4.30 -6.81
C ALA A 7 21.45 -4.33 -6.64
N ALA A 8 20.93 -5.27 -5.85
CA ALA A 8 19.50 -5.40 -5.57
C ALA A 8 18.94 -4.13 -4.90
N THR A 9 19.61 -3.57 -3.89
CA THR A 9 19.17 -2.33 -3.21
C THR A 9 19.15 -1.13 -4.16
N LYS A 10 20.18 -0.93 -4.99
CA LYS A 10 20.22 0.18 -5.95
C LYS A 10 19.08 0.10 -6.96
N VAL A 11 18.79 -1.10 -7.47
CA VAL A 11 17.66 -1.33 -8.37
C VAL A 11 16.34 -1.03 -7.66
N MET A 12 16.16 -1.49 -6.42
CA MET A 12 14.94 -1.22 -5.64
C MET A 12 14.72 0.27 -5.41
N VAL A 13 15.76 1.02 -5.00
CA VAL A 13 15.68 2.47 -4.77
C VAL A 13 15.36 3.20 -6.07
N ARG A 14 16.10 2.90 -7.15
CA ARG A 14 15.92 3.57 -8.45
C ARG A 14 14.55 3.28 -9.08
N SER A 15 14.09 2.02 -9.01
CA SER A 15 12.75 1.65 -9.48
C SER A 15 11.63 2.30 -8.68
N ASN A 16 11.82 2.56 -7.39
CA ASN A 16 10.80 3.23 -6.58
C ASN A 16 10.81 4.75 -6.74
N ALA A 17 12.00 5.36 -6.80
CA ALA A 17 12.16 6.79 -7.01
C ALA A 17 11.61 7.24 -8.36
N ILE A 18 11.70 6.40 -9.40
CA ILE A 18 11.20 6.71 -10.75
C ILE A 18 9.82 6.11 -10.99
N GLY A 19 9.57 4.87 -10.54
CA GLY A 19 8.35 4.14 -10.84
C GLY A 19 7.11 4.74 -10.22
N ILE A 20 7.17 5.20 -8.96
CA ILE A 20 5.99 5.77 -8.28
C ILE A 20 5.55 7.09 -8.93
N PRO A 21 6.45 8.07 -9.18
CA PRO A 21 6.07 9.29 -9.89
C PRO A 21 5.61 9.03 -11.32
N LEU A 22 6.26 8.11 -12.04
CA LEU A 22 5.87 7.76 -13.41
C LEU A 22 4.48 7.11 -13.45
N LEU A 23 4.16 6.23 -12.50
CA LEU A 23 2.82 5.65 -12.35
C LEU A 23 1.77 6.72 -12.05
N ALA A 24 2.06 7.65 -11.13
CA ALA A 24 1.15 8.75 -10.81
C ALA A 24 0.89 9.67 -12.00
N LEU A 25 1.93 10.00 -12.77
CA LEU A 25 1.80 10.78 -14.01
C LEU A 25 0.96 10.02 -15.05
N SER A 26 1.27 8.74 -15.26
CA SER A 26 0.52 7.88 -16.19
C SER A 26 -0.95 7.79 -15.79
N GLN A 27 -1.23 7.63 -14.50
CA GLN A 27 -2.58 7.61 -13.95
C GLN A 27 -3.31 8.93 -14.19
N GLY A 28 -2.67 10.06 -13.89
CA GLY A 28 -3.25 11.38 -14.10
C GLY A 28 -3.57 11.64 -15.56
N VAL A 29 -2.71 11.21 -16.48
CA VAL A 29 -2.95 11.32 -17.94
C VAL A 29 -4.11 10.43 -18.36
N VAL A 30 -4.13 9.16 -17.96
CA VAL A 30 -5.22 8.23 -18.29
C VAL A 30 -6.56 8.73 -17.75
N ALA A 31 -6.58 9.24 -16.52
CA ALA A 31 -7.76 9.83 -15.90
C ALA A 31 -8.20 11.10 -16.65
N ALA A 32 -7.27 12.01 -16.96
CA ALA A 32 -7.58 13.22 -17.72
C ALA A 32 -8.18 12.90 -19.10
N VAL A 33 -7.64 11.91 -19.81
CA VAL A 33 -8.19 11.44 -21.09
C VAL A 33 -9.60 10.90 -20.91
N GLY A 34 -9.84 10.08 -19.87
CA GLY A 34 -11.19 9.64 -19.54
C GLY A 34 -12.15 10.80 -19.27
N TYR A 35 -11.74 11.76 -18.43
CA TYR A 35 -12.53 12.93 -18.10
C TYR A 35 -12.85 13.81 -19.31
N ILE A 36 -11.92 13.93 -20.27
CA ILE A 36 -12.16 14.63 -21.55
C ILE A 36 -13.20 13.88 -22.39
N ILE A 37 -13.06 12.56 -22.54
CA ILE A 37 -13.96 11.73 -23.36
C ILE A 37 -15.40 11.81 -22.83
N PHE A 38 -15.56 11.77 -21.51
CA PHE A 38 -16.87 11.83 -20.85
C PHE A 38 -17.32 13.26 -20.51
N GLN A 39 -16.65 14.30 -21.02
CA GLN A 39 -17.06 15.71 -20.86
C GLN A 39 -17.22 16.17 -19.40
N VAL A 40 -16.35 15.71 -18.52
CA VAL A 40 -16.30 16.19 -17.13
C VAL A 40 -15.85 17.66 -17.12
N PRO A 41 -16.46 18.54 -16.30
CA PRO A 41 -16.00 19.92 -16.15
C PRO A 41 -14.58 19.99 -15.62
N GLU A 42 -13.72 20.83 -16.20
CA GLU A 42 -12.31 20.99 -15.81
C GLU A 42 -11.52 19.66 -15.75
N PRO A 43 -11.47 18.89 -16.86
CA PRO A 43 -10.97 17.52 -16.84
C PRO A 43 -9.47 17.44 -16.51
N LEU A 44 -8.69 18.49 -16.84
CA LEU A 44 -7.26 18.54 -16.54
C LEU A 44 -7.00 18.68 -15.03
N MET A 45 -7.78 19.52 -14.34
CA MET A 45 -7.68 19.70 -12.89
C MET A 45 -7.98 18.38 -12.18
N TRP A 46 -9.09 17.72 -12.53
CA TRP A 46 -9.45 16.43 -11.96
C TRP A 46 -8.43 15.35 -12.30
N GLY A 47 -7.86 15.34 -13.51
CA GLY A 47 -6.81 14.40 -13.90
C GLY A 47 -5.55 14.54 -13.05
N VAL A 48 -5.11 15.78 -12.79
CA VAL A 48 -3.97 16.03 -11.89
C VAL A 48 -4.28 15.57 -10.46
N LEU A 49 -5.47 15.89 -9.93
CA LEU A 49 -5.89 15.41 -8.62
C LEU A 49 -5.90 13.87 -8.56
N THR A 50 -6.43 13.20 -9.57
CA THR A 50 -6.44 11.74 -9.65
C THR A 50 -5.03 11.17 -9.65
N GLY A 51 -4.09 11.77 -10.38
CA GLY A 51 -2.68 11.34 -10.37
C GLY A 51 -1.99 11.55 -9.01
N VAL A 52 -2.27 12.65 -8.31
CA VAL A 52 -1.73 12.89 -6.96
C VAL A 52 -2.32 11.89 -5.96
N PHE A 53 -3.63 11.73 -5.96
CA PHE A 53 -4.34 10.86 -5.03
C PHE A 53 -4.12 9.38 -5.34
N SER A 54 -3.81 8.99 -6.58
CA SER A 54 -3.48 7.59 -6.91
C SER A 54 -2.22 7.09 -6.25
N MET A 55 -1.38 7.96 -5.67
CA MET A 55 -0.28 7.50 -4.82
C MET A 55 -0.79 6.88 -3.51
N LEU A 56 -2.05 7.11 -3.12
CA LEU A 56 -2.69 6.50 -1.96
C LEU A 56 -3.04 5.02 -2.24
N PRO A 57 -2.44 4.08 -1.50
CA PRO A 57 -2.69 2.66 -1.72
C PRO A 57 -3.97 2.23 -0.98
N LEU A 58 -5.13 2.32 -1.64
CA LEU A 58 -6.36 1.52 -1.37
C LEU A 58 -7.57 2.08 -2.15
N VAL A 59 -7.69 3.41 -2.18
CA VAL A 59 -8.86 4.13 -2.70
C VAL A 59 -8.44 5.39 -3.48
N GLY A 60 -7.15 5.54 -3.76
CA GLY A 60 -6.54 6.80 -4.18
C GLY A 60 -7.26 7.47 -5.35
N SER A 61 -7.35 6.78 -6.48
CA SER A 61 -8.04 7.34 -7.65
C SER A 61 -9.56 7.41 -7.46
N ALA A 62 -10.15 6.43 -6.74
CA ALA A 62 -11.59 6.30 -6.54
C ALA A 62 -12.20 7.41 -5.69
N ILE A 63 -11.43 8.01 -4.78
CA ILE A 63 -11.86 9.20 -4.03
C ILE A 63 -12.17 10.37 -4.97
N ILE A 64 -11.55 10.43 -6.14
CA ILE A 64 -11.73 11.52 -7.11
C ILE A 64 -12.83 11.18 -8.13
N TRP A 65 -12.71 10.06 -8.83
CA TRP A 65 -13.65 9.77 -9.94
C TRP A 65 -15.06 9.42 -9.46
N LEU A 66 -15.22 8.86 -8.26
CA LEU A 66 -16.53 8.43 -7.79
C LEU A 66 -17.46 9.61 -7.47
N PRO A 67 -17.03 10.67 -6.75
CA PRO A 67 -17.80 11.91 -6.64
C PRO A 67 -18.08 12.58 -7.97
N ILE A 68 -17.15 12.52 -8.93
CA ILE A 68 -17.37 13.08 -10.28
C ILE A 68 -18.50 12.33 -10.98
N CYS A 69 -18.53 11.00 -10.94
CA CYS A 69 -19.64 10.21 -11.49
C CYS A 69 -20.98 10.59 -10.84
N VAL A 70 -21.01 10.74 -9.51
CA VAL A 70 -22.21 11.18 -8.79
C VAL A 70 -22.65 12.58 -9.23
N TYR A 71 -21.69 13.50 -9.39
CA TYR A 71 -21.95 14.84 -9.88
C TYR A 71 -22.54 14.83 -11.29
N MET A 72 -22.00 14.00 -12.19
CA MET A 72 -22.53 13.83 -13.55
C MET A 72 -23.97 13.31 -13.56
N PHE A 73 -24.31 12.39 -12.65
CA PHE A 73 -25.68 11.93 -12.47
C PHE A 73 -26.58 13.04 -11.94
N ALA A 74 -26.09 13.88 -11.03
CA ALA A 74 -26.85 14.98 -10.45
C ALA A 74 -27.20 16.08 -11.48
N ILE A 75 -26.33 16.31 -12.47
CA ILE A 75 -26.57 17.29 -13.56
C ILE A 75 -27.37 16.71 -14.74
N GLY A 76 -27.80 15.45 -14.67
CA GLY A 76 -28.63 14.79 -15.69
C GLY A 76 -27.85 14.08 -16.82
N GLU A 77 -26.52 14.11 -16.79
CA GLU A 77 -25.63 13.48 -17.78
C GLU A 77 -25.43 11.98 -17.51
N VAL A 78 -26.54 11.23 -17.46
CA VAL A 78 -26.53 9.82 -17.03
C VAL A 78 -25.70 8.92 -17.95
N GLY A 79 -25.79 9.12 -19.26
CA GLY A 79 -25.04 8.32 -20.23
C GLY A 79 -23.53 8.48 -20.06
N MET A 80 -23.05 9.73 -19.96
CA MET A 80 -21.63 10.03 -19.77
C MET A 80 -21.15 9.61 -18.38
N GLY A 81 -21.98 9.79 -17.34
CA GLY A 81 -21.65 9.34 -15.98
C GLY A 81 -21.49 7.82 -15.87
N ILE A 82 -22.33 7.02 -16.54
CA ILE A 82 -22.20 5.55 -16.58
C ILE A 82 -20.94 5.17 -17.34
N GLY A 83 -20.69 5.80 -18.48
CA GLY A 83 -19.48 5.58 -19.28
C GLY A 83 -18.21 5.87 -18.48
N LEU A 84 -18.18 6.99 -17.76
CA LEU A 84 -17.07 7.36 -16.89
C LEU A 84 -16.88 6.38 -15.74
N LEU A 85 -17.96 5.91 -15.13
CA LEU A 85 -17.92 4.93 -14.04
C LEU A 85 -17.31 3.62 -14.52
N LEU A 86 -17.77 3.10 -15.67
CA LEU A 86 -17.24 1.88 -16.27
C LEU A 86 -15.77 2.04 -16.65
N PHE A 87 -15.41 3.15 -17.32
CA PHE A 87 -14.03 3.45 -17.67
C PHE A 87 -13.15 3.49 -16.42
N SER A 88 -13.60 4.17 -15.37
CA SER A 88 -12.82 4.34 -14.15
C SER A 88 -12.65 3.03 -13.37
N VAL A 89 -13.69 2.20 -13.28
CA VAL A 89 -13.61 0.89 -12.63
C VAL A 89 -12.67 -0.05 -13.40
N ILE A 90 -12.76 -0.08 -14.73
CA ILE A 90 -12.01 -1.01 -15.57
C ILE A 90 -10.56 -0.55 -15.74
N ILE A 91 -10.33 0.68 -16.17
CA ILE A 91 -9.00 1.18 -16.50
C ILE A 91 -8.30 1.67 -15.24
N THR A 92 -8.85 2.68 -14.57
CA THR A 92 -8.22 3.34 -13.42
C THR A 92 -8.08 2.38 -12.23
N GLY A 93 -9.12 1.58 -11.97
CA GLY A 93 -9.11 0.54 -10.94
C GLY A 93 -8.07 -0.56 -11.20
N SER A 94 -7.81 -0.90 -12.47
CA SER A 94 -6.74 -1.84 -12.81
C SER A 94 -5.36 -1.30 -12.48
N ILE A 95 -5.13 0.00 -12.67
CA ILE A 95 -3.85 0.64 -12.33
C ILE A 95 -3.68 0.72 -10.81
N ASP A 96 -4.74 0.97 -10.05
CA ASP A 96 -4.69 0.93 -8.57
C ASP A 96 -4.32 -0.47 -8.05
N ASN A 97 -4.77 -1.54 -8.74
CA ASN A 97 -4.36 -2.91 -8.41
C ASN A 97 -2.85 -3.13 -8.61
N VAL A 98 -2.25 -2.58 -9.67
CA VAL A 98 -0.80 -2.63 -9.90
C VAL A 98 -0.04 -1.94 -8.76
N LEU A 99 -0.54 -0.79 -8.30
CA LEU A 99 0.04 -0.08 -7.17
C LEU A 99 0.01 -0.94 -5.91
N ARG A 100 -1.12 -1.60 -5.65
CA ARG A 100 -1.30 -2.53 -4.52
C ARG A 100 -0.29 -3.69 -4.59
N PHE A 101 -0.10 -4.31 -5.75
CA PHE A 101 0.91 -5.38 -5.93
C PHE A 101 2.34 -4.89 -5.73
N THR A 102 2.66 -3.71 -6.25
CA THR A 102 3.99 -3.11 -6.10
C THR A 102 4.29 -2.82 -4.63
N LEU A 103 3.31 -2.28 -3.91
CA LEU A 103 3.45 -2.00 -2.49
C LEU A 103 3.58 -3.28 -1.66
N LEU A 104 2.74 -4.29 -1.93
CA LEU A 104 2.81 -5.59 -1.25
C LEU A 104 4.16 -6.28 -1.46
N LYS A 105 4.69 -6.29 -2.69
CA LYS A 105 6.04 -6.82 -2.99
C LYS A 105 7.13 -6.09 -2.23
N LYS A 106 7.00 -4.77 -2.04
CA LYS A 106 8.00 -3.94 -1.39
C LYS A 106 7.95 -4.04 0.13
N LEU A 107 6.76 -4.26 0.70
CA LEU A 107 6.54 -4.37 2.14
C LEU A 107 6.80 -5.79 2.67
N GLY A 108 6.68 -6.84 1.84
CA GLY A 108 7.05 -8.22 2.17
C GLY A 108 6.12 -8.88 3.19
N ASP A 109 5.20 -9.75 2.76
CA ASP A 109 4.21 -10.47 3.60
C ASP A 109 3.41 -9.61 4.61
N VAL A 110 3.48 -8.28 4.50
CA VAL A 110 2.73 -7.37 5.36
C VAL A 110 1.28 -7.43 4.90
N HIS A 111 0.43 -7.92 5.80
CA HIS A 111 -1.01 -8.02 5.57
C HIS A 111 -1.57 -6.65 5.13
N PRO A 112 -2.46 -6.57 4.11
CA PRO A 112 -2.99 -5.30 3.61
C PRO A 112 -3.54 -4.36 4.68
N LEU A 113 -4.10 -4.93 5.76
CA LEU A 113 -4.62 -4.19 6.91
C LEU A 113 -3.54 -3.37 7.63
N ILE A 114 -2.31 -3.89 7.72
CA ILE A 114 -1.17 -3.19 8.34
C ILE A 114 -0.79 -1.97 7.50
N THR A 115 -0.84 -2.10 6.17
CA THR A 115 -0.62 -0.97 5.26
C THR A 115 -1.66 0.12 5.45
N VAL A 116 -2.93 -0.25 5.57
CA VAL A 116 -4.03 0.71 5.81
C VAL A 116 -3.82 1.43 7.13
N LEU A 117 -3.56 0.69 8.21
CA LEU A 117 -3.29 1.28 9.53
C LEU A 117 -2.05 2.18 9.50
N GLY A 118 -1.01 1.75 8.79
CA GLY A 118 0.20 2.53 8.59
C GLY A 118 -0.07 3.85 7.87
N VAL A 119 -0.88 3.85 6.81
CA VAL A 119 -1.26 5.10 6.12
C VAL A 119 -2.10 6.00 7.04
N ILE A 120 -3.07 5.46 7.76
CA ILE A 120 -3.92 6.21 8.69
C ILE A 120 -3.08 6.90 9.77
N VAL A 121 -2.10 6.20 10.33
CA VAL A 121 -1.21 6.73 11.38
C VAL A 121 -0.12 7.62 10.80
N GLY A 122 0.44 7.27 9.64
CA GLY A 122 1.59 7.94 9.04
C GLY A 122 1.26 9.27 8.38
N LEU A 123 0.09 9.39 7.75
CA LEU A 123 -0.33 10.61 7.04
C LEU A 123 -0.39 11.85 7.96
N PRO A 124 -1.00 11.82 9.17
CA PRO A 124 -0.99 12.98 10.06
C PRO A 124 0.40 13.26 10.67
N LEU A 125 1.28 12.26 10.79
CA LEU A 125 2.60 12.42 11.39
C LEU A 125 3.63 13.02 10.42
N PHE A 126 3.60 12.60 9.15
CA PHE A 126 4.64 12.93 8.17
C PHE A 126 4.08 13.56 6.89
N GLY A 127 2.79 13.92 6.87
CA GLY A 127 2.11 14.40 5.67
C GLY A 127 2.14 13.37 4.55
N PHE A 128 2.26 13.84 3.30
CA PHE A 128 2.32 12.98 2.12
C PHE A 128 3.41 11.89 2.20
N MET A 129 4.56 12.22 2.82
CA MET A 129 5.66 11.26 3.00
C MET A 129 5.26 10.09 3.92
N GLY A 130 4.26 10.29 4.77
CA GLY A 130 3.67 9.29 5.66
C GLY A 130 3.02 8.11 4.94
N LEU A 131 2.71 8.23 3.65
CA LEU A 131 2.25 7.11 2.82
C LEU A 131 3.32 6.03 2.66
N ILE A 132 4.58 6.44 2.67
CA ILE A 132 5.72 5.54 2.55
C ILE A 132 6.16 5.08 3.94
N PHE A 133 6.32 6.02 4.87
CA PHE A 133 6.87 5.72 6.20
C PHE A 133 5.87 5.06 7.15
N GLY A 134 4.57 5.32 7.01
CA GLY A 134 3.53 4.81 7.89
C GLY A 134 3.45 3.28 7.93
N PRO A 135 3.25 2.60 6.78
CA PRO A 135 3.26 1.13 6.71
C PRO A 135 4.57 0.52 7.22
N LEU A 136 5.71 1.16 6.92
CA LEU A 136 7.02 0.71 7.39
C LEU A 136 7.11 0.78 8.91
N MET A 137 6.69 1.89 9.53
CA MET A 137 6.72 2.05 10.99
C MET A 137 5.90 0.96 11.70
N ILE A 138 4.68 0.67 11.24
CA ILE A 138 3.85 -0.40 11.83
C ILE A 138 4.48 -1.78 11.60
N SER A 139 5.04 -2.03 10.42
CA SER A 139 5.72 -3.30 10.15
C SER A 139 6.91 -3.52 11.08
N TYR A 140 7.74 -2.49 11.31
CA TYR A 140 8.84 -2.57 12.29
C TYR A 140 8.34 -2.78 13.71
N LEU A 141 7.28 -2.07 14.13
CA LEU A 141 6.68 -2.26 15.44
C LEU A 141 6.25 -3.73 15.65
N LEU A 142 5.54 -4.30 14.67
CA LEU A 142 5.09 -5.70 14.72
C LEU A 142 6.26 -6.68 14.69
N LEU A 143 7.31 -6.40 13.92
CA LEU A 143 8.52 -7.20 13.88
C LEU A 143 9.22 -7.23 15.25
N LEU A 144 9.33 -6.08 15.92
CA LEU A 144 9.90 -6.00 17.27
C LEU A 144 9.06 -6.78 18.29
N ILE A 145 7.73 -6.66 18.22
CA ILE A 145 6.81 -7.45 19.07
C ILE A 145 6.98 -8.95 18.82
N LYS A 146 7.15 -9.36 17.55
CA LYS A 146 7.38 -10.76 17.17
C LYS A 146 8.69 -11.29 17.74
N ILE A 147 9.79 -10.54 17.61
CA ILE A 147 11.10 -10.91 18.17
C ILE A 147 11.00 -11.05 19.70
N TYR A 148 10.38 -10.08 20.37
CA TYR A 148 10.15 -10.13 21.81
C TYR A 148 9.37 -11.37 22.24
N ARG A 149 8.27 -11.70 21.54
CA ARG A 149 7.47 -12.90 21.85
C ARG A 149 8.26 -14.19 21.67
N VAL A 150 9.07 -14.29 20.62
CA VAL A 150 9.90 -15.49 20.37
C VAL A 150 10.93 -15.69 21.47
N GLU A 151 11.60 -14.61 21.88
CA GLU A 151 12.61 -14.64 22.95
C GLU A 151 11.99 -15.04 24.31
N PHE A 152 10.86 -14.42 24.68
CA PHE A 152 10.21 -14.69 25.97
C PHE A 152 9.43 -16.01 26.01
N SER A 153 8.89 -16.48 24.89
CA SER A 153 8.24 -17.81 24.84
C SER A 153 9.26 -18.95 24.99
N THR A 154 10.51 -18.73 24.56
CA THR A 154 11.59 -19.72 24.70
C THR A 154 12.04 -19.87 26.15
N ARG A 155 11.99 -18.81 26.97
CA ARG A 155 12.27 -18.88 28.42
C ARG A 155 11.19 -19.57 29.25
N SER A 156 9.96 -19.68 28.76
CA SER A 156 8.87 -20.35 29.50
C SER A 156 8.90 -21.88 29.43
N ASN A 157 9.63 -22.49 28.48
CA ASN A 157 9.75 -23.95 28.34
C ASN A 157 11.04 -24.53 28.95
N GLY A 158 11.79 -23.73 29.71
CA GLY A 158 13.12 -24.08 30.25
C GLY A 158 13.17 -24.65 31.67
N THR A 159 12.06 -25.11 32.26
CA THR A 159 12.06 -25.77 33.58
C THR A 159 11.26 -27.07 33.57
N VAL A 160 11.82 -28.13 33.01
CA VAL A 160 11.54 -29.49 33.48
C VAL A 160 12.90 -30.20 33.56
N ASP A 161 13.54 -30.09 34.72
CA ASP A 161 14.69 -30.93 35.05
C ASP A 161 14.26 -32.41 35.08
N PRO A 162 15.07 -33.35 34.57
CA PRO A 162 14.75 -34.77 34.65
C PRO A 162 14.86 -35.26 36.10
N PRO A 163 14.00 -36.21 36.55
CA PRO A 163 14.21 -36.83 37.85
C PRO A 163 15.50 -37.67 37.81
N VAL A 164 16.52 -37.19 38.53
CA VAL A 164 17.69 -38.00 38.90
C VAL A 164 17.21 -39.08 39.86
N ASN A 165 17.06 -40.32 39.40
CA ASN A 165 16.83 -41.45 40.30
C ASN A 165 18.15 -42.13 40.64
N ASN A 166 18.48 -42.07 41.92
CA ASN A 166 19.77 -42.36 42.52
C ASN A 166 19.82 -43.82 43.03
N THR A 167 19.52 -44.80 42.17
CA THR A 167 19.40 -46.23 42.57
C THR A 167 20.50 -47.13 41.98
N GLN A 168 21.73 -46.61 41.94
CA GLN A 168 22.95 -47.40 41.66
C GLN A 168 23.94 -47.38 42.84
N ILE A 169 23.50 -47.03 44.06
CA ILE A 169 24.36 -47.13 45.25
C ILE A 169 23.52 -47.57 46.46
N ARG A 170 23.16 -48.85 46.54
CA ARG A 170 23.13 -49.64 47.79
C ARG A 170 22.62 -51.07 47.52
N SER A 171 23.46 -52.02 47.96
CA SER A 171 23.39 -53.49 48.01
C SER A 171 23.50 -54.25 46.70
#